data_AF-A0A356FCN3-F1
#
_entry.id   AF-A0A356FCN3-F1
#
_cell.length_a   1.000
_cell.length_b   1.000
_cell.length_c   1.000
_cell.angle_alpha   90.00
_cell.angle_beta   90.00
_cell.angle_gamma   90.00
#
_symmetry.space_group_name_H-M   'P 1'
#
loop_
_entity.id
_entity.type
_entity.pdbx_description
1 polymer ?
#
loop_
_entity_poly.entity_id
_entity_poly.type
_entity_poly.pdbx_seq_one_letter_code
_entity_poly.pdbx_strand_id
1 'polypeptide(L)'
;MAALPATPCLAGFVGFRRGDSNGDGNVDLSDGITTLTYLFAGGENPSCEDAADADDSGAVNLSDAIFTFLYLFTGGEPPPAPGPWDCGDDTRAPDGLGCQDIGSCDPELLSADASGFDRFSLSF
;
A
#
# COMPACT_ATOMS: atom_id res chain seq x y z
N MET A 1 -15.47 30.49 2.22
CA MET A 1 -14.62 29.32 2.48
C MET A 1 -13.86 29.00 1.21
N ALA A 2 -12.55 29.23 1.18
CA ALA A 2 -11.72 28.84 0.05
C ALA A 2 -11.38 27.36 0.19
N ALA A 3 -11.71 26.56 -0.82
CA ALA A 3 -11.15 25.23 -0.96
C ALA A 3 -9.63 25.39 -1.12
N LEU A 4 -8.85 24.75 -0.25
CA LEU A 4 -7.42 24.65 -0.45
C LEU A 4 -7.20 23.80 -1.71
N PRO A 5 -6.39 24.26 -2.69
CA PRO A 5 -6.08 23.43 -3.85
C PRO A 5 -5.35 22.19 -3.35
N ALA A 6 -5.70 21.02 -3.89
CA ALA A 6 -4.92 19.80 -3.71
C ALA A 6 -3.47 20.13 -4.10
N THR A 7 -2.58 20.14 -3.11
CA THR A 7 -1.15 20.32 -3.31
C THR A 7 -0.71 19.22 -4.27
N PRO A 8 -0.09 19.53 -5.41
CA PRO A 8 0.52 18.49 -6.23
C PRO A 8 1.56 17.78 -5.36
N CYS A 9 1.52 16.44 -5.31
CA CYS A 9 2.57 15.63 -4.68
C CYS A 9 3.92 16.16 -5.19
N LEU A 10 4.69 16.75 -4.28
CA LEU A 10 6.03 17.22 -4.59
C LEU A 10 6.84 15.98 -4.96
N ALA A 11 7.43 16.02 -6.15
CA ALA A 11 8.25 14.96 -6.72
C ALA A 11 9.21 14.35 -5.67
N GLY A 12 8.90 13.14 -5.21
CA GLY A 12 9.71 12.39 -4.25
C GLY A 12 8.95 11.50 -3.27
N PHE A 13 7.63 11.70 -3.10
CA PHE A 13 6.81 10.86 -2.22
C PHE A 13 5.88 9.97 -3.04
N VAL A 14 5.98 8.67 -2.75
CA VAL A 14 5.25 7.59 -3.38
C VAL A 14 4.28 7.07 -2.32
N GLY A 15 3.01 7.44 -2.42
CA GLY A 15 2.00 7.02 -1.45
C GLY A 15 1.77 5.52 -1.50
N PHE A 16 1.48 4.91 -0.36
CA PHE A 16 1.21 3.48 -0.22
C PHE A 16 0.09 3.20 0.78
N ARG A 17 -0.39 1.96 0.81
CA ARG A 17 -1.28 1.43 1.85
C ARG A 17 -0.47 0.53 2.76
N ARG A 18 -0.48 0.80 4.07
CA ARG A 18 0.29 -0.02 5.00
C ARG A 18 -0.39 -1.38 5.15
N GLY A 19 0.38 -2.44 4.93
CA GLY A 19 -0.11 -3.81 4.88
C GLY A 19 -0.40 -4.34 3.47
N ASP A 20 -0.40 -3.51 2.42
CA ASP A 20 -0.57 -3.90 1.01
C ASP A 20 0.81 -4.29 0.42
N SER A 21 1.35 -5.42 0.89
CA SER A 21 2.71 -5.86 0.59
C SER A 21 2.87 -6.33 -0.85
N ASN A 22 1.76 -6.70 -1.51
CA ASN A 22 1.77 -7.11 -2.91
C ASN A 22 1.43 -5.96 -3.89
N GLY A 23 0.95 -4.82 -3.37
CA GLY A 23 0.64 -3.61 -4.13
C GLY A 23 -0.66 -3.67 -4.94
N ASP A 24 -1.59 -4.57 -4.61
CA ASP A 24 -2.84 -4.79 -5.34
C ASP A 24 -4.01 -3.90 -4.91
N GLY A 25 -3.82 -3.13 -3.82
CA GLY A 25 -4.79 -2.17 -3.30
C GLY A 25 -5.70 -2.71 -2.21
N ASN A 26 -5.55 -3.98 -1.83
CA ASN A 26 -6.27 -4.59 -0.74
C ASN A 26 -5.28 -5.12 0.29
N VAL A 27 -5.63 -5.00 1.57
CA VAL A 27 -4.90 -5.68 2.64
C VAL A 27 -5.63 -6.97 2.97
N ASP A 28 -5.08 -8.10 2.53
CA ASP A 28 -5.63 -9.44 2.68
C ASP A 28 -4.57 -10.53 2.97
N LEU A 29 -4.99 -11.80 2.87
CA LEU A 29 -4.12 -12.94 3.18
C LEU A 29 -2.87 -12.98 2.28
N SER A 30 -2.99 -12.54 1.02
CA SER A 30 -1.91 -12.59 0.05
C SER A 30 -0.76 -11.65 0.40
N ASP A 31 -1.01 -10.57 1.13
CA ASP A 31 0.04 -9.66 1.61
C ASP A 31 0.95 -10.34 2.62
N GLY A 32 0.37 -10.96 3.66
CA GLY A 32 1.17 -11.68 4.64
C GLY A 32 1.92 -12.86 4.02
N ILE A 33 1.35 -13.51 2.99
CA ILE A 33 2.07 -14.54 2.21
C ILE A 33 3.20 -13.93 1.38
N THR A 34 3.02 -12.75 0.81
CA THR A 34 4.04 -12.03 0.03
C THR A 34 5.23 -11.69 0.92
N THR A 35 5.00 -11.13 2.11
CA THR A 35 6.05 -10.85 3.10
C THR A 35 6.83 -12.11 3.48
N LEU A 36 6.14 -13.22 3.77
CA LEU A 36 6.82 -14.49 4.08
C LEU A 36 7.60 -15.07 2.89
N THR A 37 7.08 -14.91 1.67
CA THR A 37 7.73 -15.39 0.45
C THR A 37 9.02 -14.62 0.20
N TYR A 38 8.99 -13.29 0.37
CA TYR A 38 10.18 -12.44 0.32
C TYR A 38 11.23 -12.87 1.35
N LEU A 39 10.83 -13.05 2.62
CA LEU A 39 11.75 -13.35 3.71
C LEU A 39 12.35 -14.76 3.66
N PHE A 40 11.59 -15.77 3.26
CA PHE A 40 11.96 -17.17 3.48
C PHE A 40 11.98 -18.05 2.23
N ALA A 41 11.35 -17.62 1.13
CA ALA A 41 11.27 -18.41 -0.10
C ALA A 41 12.09 -17.83 -1.25
N GLY A 42 12.81 -16.72 -1.04
CA GLY A 42 13.55 -16.04 -2.11
C GLY A 42 12.63 -15.39 -3.13
N GLY A 43 11.45 -14.93 -2.68
CA GLY A 43 10.54 -14.13 -3.49
C GLY A 43 11.17 -12.81 -3.94
N GLU A 44 10.48 -12.14 -4.86
CA GLU A 44 10.84 -10.79 -5.28
C GLU A 44 10.73 -9.82 -4.09
N ASN A 45 11.54 -8.76 -4.10
CA ASN A 45 11.44 -7.72 -3.09
C ASN A 45 10.11 -6.95 -3.30
N PRO A 46 9.34 -6.66 -2.23
CA PRO A 46 8.18 -5.78 -2.31
C PRO A 46 8.50 -4.49 -3.09
N SER A 47 7.58 -4.05 -3.95
CA SER A 47 7.70 -2.76 -4.64
C SER A 47 7.72 -1.57 -3.66
N CYS A 48 7.17 -1.79 -2.47
CA CYS A 48 7.11 -0.84 -1.37
C CYS A 48 7.41 -1.55 -0.05
N GLU A 49 8.62 -1.34 0.48
CA GLU A 49 9.06 -1.97 1.72
C GLU A 49 8.29 -1.38 2.93
N ASP A 50 7.87 -0.11 2.86
CA ASP A 50 7.03 0.51 3.90
C ASP A 50 5.62 -0.10 3.97
N ALA A 51 5.09 -0.60 2.84
CA ALA A 51 3.83 -1.34 2.83
C ALA A 51 3.97 -2.74 3.43
N ALA A 52 5.16 -3.36 3.26
CA ALA A 52 5.49 -4.65 3.82
C ALA A 52 5.85 -4.62 5.31
N ASP A 53 6.30 -3.46 5.83
CA ASP A 53 6.44 -3.17 7.27
C ASP A 53 5.07 -2.81 7.88
N ALA A 54 4.24 -3.84 8.00
CA ALA A 54 2.84 -3.73 8.40
C ALA A 54 2.66 -3.26 9.85
N ASP A 55 3.63 -3.56 10.73
CA ASP A 55 3.61 -3.12 12.13
C ASP A 55 4.38 -1.81 12.40
N ASP A 56 4.93 -1.19 11.35
CA ASP A 56 5.70 0.06 11.39
C ASP A 56 6.91 -0.01 12.36
N SER A 57 7.58 -1.17 12.39
CA SER A 57 8.75 -1.40 13.24
C SER A 57 10.03 -0.77 12.68
N GLY A 58 10.04 -0.42 11.40
CA GLY A 58 11.18 0.05 10.61
C GLY A 58 12.04 -1.06 10.03
N ALA A 59 11.49 -2.27 9.92
CA ALA A 59 12.15 -3.39 9.27
C ALA A 59 11.16 -4.48 8.85
N VAL A 60 11.16 -4.83 7.56
CA VAL A 60 10.38 -5.97 7.05
C VAL A 60 10.91 -7.28 7.63
N ASN A 61 10.11 -7.93 8.46
CA ASN A 61 10.45 -9.16 9.17
C ASN A 61 9.21 -10.05 9.42
N LEU A 62 9.37 -11.11 10.21
CA LEU A 62 8.29 -12.06 10.47
C LEU A 62 7.12 -11.44 11.25
N SER A 63 7.36 -10.42 12.07
CA SER A 63 6.32 -9.74 12.85
C SER A 63 5.27 -9.10 11.95
N ASP A 64 5.66 -8.58 10.78
CA ASP A 64 4.75 -7.95 9.83
C ASP A 64 3.71 -8.91 9.28
N ALA A 65 4.14 -10.10 8.85
CA ALA A 65 3.21 -11.12 8.37
C ALA A 65 2.25 -11.56 9.49
N ILE A 66 2.77 -11.73 10.72
CA ILE A 66 1.95 -12.07 11.89
C ILE A 66 0.95 -10.93 12.19
N PHE A 67 1.39 -9.68 12.10
CA PHE A 67 0.58 -8.50 12.34
C PHE A 67 -0.59 -8.44 11.37
N THR A 68 -0.33 -8.62 10.07
CA THR A 68 -1.37 -8.71 9.03
C THR A 68 -2.38 -9.82 9.32
N PHE A 69 -1.93 -11.02 9.69
CA PHE A 69 -2.85 -12.12 10.02
C PHE A 69 -3.67 -11.87 11.29
N LEU A 70 -3.08 -11.23 12.31
CA LEU A 70 -3.81 -10.86 13.52
C LEU A 70 -4.90 -9.83 13.21
N TYR A 71 -4.60 -8.82 12.41
CA TYR A 71 -5.59 -7.86 11.92
C TYR A 71 -6.74 -8.58 11.19
N LEU A 72 -6.42 -9.44 10.22
CA LEU A 72 -7.42 -10.08 9.35
C LEU A 72 -8.30 -11.12 10.06
N PHE A 73 -7.71 -11.98 10.89
CA PHE A 73 -8.41 -13.16 11.42
C PHE A 73 -8.83 -13.04 12.88
N THR A 74 -8.23 -12.11 13.64
CA THR A 74 -8.54 -11.93 15.06
C THR A 74 -9.17 -10.58 15.38
N GLY A 75 -9.25 -9.67 14.39
CA GLY A 75 -9.70 -8.30 14.61
C GLY A 75 -8.70 -7.53 15.47
N GLY A 76 -7.40 -7.78 15.28
CA GLY A 76 -6.32 -7.03 15.91
C GLY A 76 -6.31 -5.55 15.48
N GLU A 77 -5.34 -4.80 16.00
CA GLU A 77 -5.13 -3.40 15.61
C GLU A 77 -4.93 -3.30 14.09
N PRO A 78 -5.58 -2.36 13.38
CA PRO A 78 -5.27 -2.12 11.97
C PRO A 78 -3.82 -1.64 11.80
N PRO A 79 -3.21 -1.86 10.62
CA PRO A 79 -1.93 -1.26 10.28
C PRO A 79 -1.91 0.25 10.60
N PRO A 80 -0.83 0.76 11.22
CA PRO A 80 -0.67 2.18 11.48
C PRO A 80 -0.81 3.01 10.21
N ALA A 81 -1.03 4.33 10.36
CA ALA A 81 -1.12 5.24 9.23
C ALA A 81 0.06 5.03 8.23
N PRO A 82 -0.18 4.99 6.91
CA PRO A 82 -1.44 5.33 6.21
C PRO A 82 -2.58 4.30 6.32
N GLY A 83 -2.30 3.11 6.88
CA GLY A 83 -3.31 2.10 7.18
C GLY A 83 -3.76 1.33 5.95
N PRO A 84 -4.71 0.39 6.11
CA PRO A 84 -5.07 -0.50 5.02
C PRO A 84 -6.01 0.15 3.99
N TRP A 85 -6.66 1.27 4.33
CA TRP A 85 -7.73 1.87 3.50
C TRP A 85 -7.35 3.16 2.79
N ASP A 86 -6.39 3.90 3.31
CA ASP A 86 -5.98 5.17 2.74
C ASP A 86 -4.59 5.02 2.17
N CYS A 87 -4.39 5.63 1.00
CA CYS A 87 -3.06 5.85 0.49
C CYS A 87 -2.47 7.05 1.20
N GLY A 88 -1.22 6.93 1.63
CA GLY A 88 -0.52 8.05 2.23
C GLY A 88 0.97 7.81 2.33
N ASP A 89 1.62 8.80 2.90
CA ASP A 89 3.06 8.80 3.12
C ASP A 89 3.39 8.06 4.42
N ASP A 90 4.63 7.60 4.53
CA ASP A 90 5.13 7.14 5.81
C ASP A 90 5.22 8.32 6.80
N THR A 91 4.58 8.18 7.96
CA THR A 91 4.54 9.20 9.00
C THR A 91 5.63 9.03 10.04
N ARG A 92 6.39 7.93 9.96
CA ARG A 92 7.53 7.64 10.80
C ARG A 92 8.75 8.47 10.35
N ALA A 93 9.76 8.52 11.22
CA ALA A 93 11.05 9.08 10.85
C ALA A 93 11.76 8.13 9.85
N PRO A 94 12.44 8.65 8.82
CA PRO A 94 13.06 7.80 7.79
C PRO A 94 13.98 6.74 8.39
N ASP A 95 13.71 5.47 8.09
CA ASP A 95 14.43 4.30 8.60
C ASP A 95 15.10 3.46 7.49
N GLY A 96 15.09 3.97 6.27
CA GLY A 96 15.77 3.36 5.12
C GLY A 96 14.93 2.37 4.35
N LEU A 97 13.68 2.14 4.79
CA LEU A 97 12.64 1.58 3.95
C LEU A 97 12.12 2.66 2.98
N GLY A 98 11.54 2.21 1.88
CA GLY A 98 11.02 3.11 0.85
C GLY A 98 10.13 2.40 -0.15
N CYS A 99 9.42 3.21 -0.92
CA CYS A 99 8.54 2.74 -1.98
C CYS A 99 9.06 3.21 -3.34
N GLN A 100 9.36 2.22 -4.19
CA GLN A 100 9.93 2.45 -5.52
C GLN A 100 8.84 2.79 -6.53
N ASP A 101 7.63 2.27 -6.31
CA ASP A 101 6.46 2.46 -7.17
C ASP A 101 5.22 2.84 -6.36
N ILE A 102 4.34 3.67 -6.94
CA ILE A 102 3.11 4.15 -6.29
C ILE A 102 2.01 3.09 -6.23
N GLY A 103 2.22 1.95 -6.90
CA GLY A 103 1.34 0.77 -6.84
C GLY A 103 -0.13 1.11 -7.05
N SER A 104 -0.97 0.51 -6.20
CA SER A 104 -2.42 0.74 -6.12
C SER A 104 -2.84 2.16 -5.71
N CYS A 105 -1.87 2.99 -5.30
CA CYS A 105 -2.07 4.36 -4.87
C CYS A 105 -1.84 5.41 -5.97
N ASP A 106 -1.65 4.98 -7.22
CA ASP A 106 -1.60 5.90 -8.37
C ASP A 106 -2.93 6.65 -8.54
N PRO A 107 -2.95 7.99 -8.47
CA PRO A 107 -4.16 8.77 -8.73
C PRO A 107 -4.72 8.62 -10.16
N GLU A 108 -3.91 8.21 -11.16
CA GLU A 108 -4.41 7.85 -12.50
C GLU A 108 -5.16 6.51 -12.50
N LEU A 109 -4.77 5.54 -11.65
CA LEU A 109 -5.49 4.26 -11.51
C LEU A 109 -6.74 4.40 -10.65
N LEU A 110 -6.72 5.27 -9.63
CA LEU A 110 -7.87 5.62 -8.80
C LEU A 110 -8.91 6.53 -9.50
N SER A 111 -8.57 7.09 -10.67
CA SER A 111 -9.49 7.88 -11.49
C SER A 111 -9.97 7.16 -12.76
N ALA A 112 -9.31 6.06 -13.12
CA ALA A 112 -9.70 5.22 -14.26
C ALA A 112 -10.89 4.29 -13.96
N ASP A 113 -11.19 3.96 -12.70
CA ASP A 113 -12.33 3.12 -12.31
C ASP A 113 -13.66 3.90 -12.25
N ALA A 114 -13.62 5.22 -12.04
CA ALA A 114 -14.81 6.07 -12.04
C ALA A 114 -15.37 6.39 -13.45
N SER A 115 -14.73 5.95 -14.54
CA SER A 115 -15.19 6.21 -15.92
C SER A 115 -15.02 5.06 -16.93
N GLY A 116 -14.74 3.85 -16.46
CA GLY A 116 -14.40 2.70 -17.31
C GLY A 116 -15.51 2.06 -18.17
N PHE A 117 -16.75 2.56 -18.17
CA PHE A 117 -17.83 1.98 -19.01
C PHE A 117 -18.07 2.69 -20.36
N ASP A 118 -17.37 3.79 -20.67
CA ASP A 118 -17.58 4.55 -21.92
C ASP A 118 -16.44 4.42 -22.94
N ARG A 119 -15.90 3.20 -23.14
CA ARG A 119 -15.04 2.90 -24.31
C ARG A 119 -15.67 1.98 -25.35
N PHE A 120 -16.89 1.48 -25.12
CA PHE A 120 -17.73 0.95 -26.21
C PHE A 120 -18.59 2.06 -26.81
N SER A 121 -17.94 3.04 -27.44
CA SER A 121 -18.61 3.81 -28.49
C SER A 121 -18.79 2.88 -29.69
N LEU A 122 -19.86 2.07 -29.64
CA LEU A 122 -20.37 1.38 -30.81
C LEU A 122 -20.92 2.45 -31.75
N SER A 123 -20.10 2.85 -32.71
CA SER A 123 -20.57 3.51 -33.92
C SER A 123 -21.28 2.44 -34.75
N PHE A 124 -22.62 2.44 -34.70
CA PHE A 124 -23.46 1.83 -35.73
C PHE A 124 -23.82 2.87 -36.78
#